data_AF-A0A357N8Z7-F1
#
_entry.id   AF-A0A357N8Z7-F1
#
_cell.length_a   1.000
_cell.length_b   1.000
_cell.length_c   1.000
_cell.angle_alpha   90.00
_cell.angle_beta   90.00
_cell.angle_gamma   90.00
#
_symmetry.space_group_name_H-M   'P 1'
#
loop_
_entity.id
_entity.type
_entity.pdbx_description
1 polymer ?
#
loop_
_entity_poly.entity_id
_entity_poly.type
_entity_poly.pdbx_seq_one_letter_code
_entity_poly.pdbx_strand_id
1 'polypeptide(L)'
;MISKAQIQQVIKQYGDNLTVLKTEKSGSVSGKQRADEVTISREALSTQQVRKYMQEIPDVRIERVRDLQARIQSGTYDVSGEDIAEKIIGRSIVDRIV
;
A
#
# COMPACT_ATOMS: atom_id res chain seq x y z
N MET A 1 -13.69 -9.75 31.50
CA MET A 1 -15.16 -9.63 31.40
C MET A 1 -15.47 -8.45 30.50
N ILE A 2 -15.99 -8.69 29.30
CA ILE A 2 -16.36 -7.62 28.37
C ILE A 2 -17.64 -6.96 28.91
N SER A 3 -17.63 -5.64 29.09
CA SER A 3 -18.74 -4.94 29.74
C SER A 3 -19.96 -4.91 28.82
N LYS A 4 -21.11 -5.35 29.34
CA LYS A 4 -22.42 -5.30 28.66
C LYS A 4 -22.77 -3.89 28.14
N ALA A 5 -22.31 -2.85 28.84
CA ALA A 5 -22.51 -1.46 28.43
C ALA A 5 -21.72 -1.10 27.16
N GLN A 6 -20.50 -1.63 27.00
CA GLN A 6 -19.68 -1.42 25.80
C GLN A 6 -20.32 -2.09 24.58
N ILE A 7 -20.88 -3.29 24.77
CA ILE A 7 -21.58 -4.01 23.70
C ILE A 7 -22.85 -3.26 23.26
N GLN A 8 -23.60 -2.68 24.20
CA GLN A 8 -24.80 -1.89 23.88
C GLN A 8 -24.47 -0.61 23.09
N GLN A 9 -23.36 0.07 23.43
CA GLN A 9 -22.92 1.28 22.73
C GLN A 9 -22.59 0.98 21.26
N VAL A 10 -21.93 -0.15 21.01
CA VAL A 10 -21.59 -0.61 19.65
C VAL A 10 -22.87 -1.00 18.89
N ILE A 11 -23.78 -1.77 19.49
CA ILE A 11 -25.05 -2.13 18.84
C ILE A 11 -25.88 -0.89 18.48
N LYS A 12 -25.89 0.14 19.33
CA LYS A 12 -26.62 1.40 19.08
C LYS A 12 -26.01 2.19 17.92
N GLN A 13 -24.67 2.32 17.87
CA GLN A 13 -24.00 2.98 16.74
C GLN A 13 -24.26 2.25 15.41
N TYR A 14 -24.32 0.92 15.43
CA TYR A 14 -24.66 0.15 14.23
C TYR A 14 -26.15 0.21 13.87
N GLY A 15 -27.06 0.33 14.85
CA GLY A 15 -28.50 0.46 14.64
C GLY A 15 -28.94 1.83 14.09
N ASP A 16 -28.33 2.92 14.55
CA ASP A 16 -28.65 4.27 14.08
C ASP A 16 -28.26 4.45 12.60
N ASN A 17 -27.17 3.81 12.14
CA ASN A 17 -26.75 3.76 10.74
C ASN A 17 -27.72 3.00 9.81
N LEU A 18 -28.66 2.21 10.37
CA LEU A 18 -29.70 1.53 9.60
C LEU A 18 -30.96 2.40 9.43
N THR A 19 -31.14 3.41 10.29
CA THR A 19 -32.37 4.22 10.37
C THR A 19 -32.29 5.47 9.48
N VAL A 20 -31.09 5.99 9.22
CA VAL A 20 -30.84 7.07 8.24
C VAL A 20 -31.17 6.64 6.79
N LEU A 21 -31.27 5.32 6.52
CA LEU A 21 -31.69 4.77 5.23
C LEU A 21 -33.23 4.68 5.05
N LYS A 22 -34.03 5.15 6.02
CA LYS A 22 -35.49 4.93 6.05
C LYS A 22 -36.34 6.20 6.09
N THR A 23 -35.83 7.32 5.57
CA THR A 23 -36.62 8.54 5.34
C THR A 23 -36.37 9.06 3.93
N GLU A 24 -36.85 8.35 2.93
CA GLU A 24 -37.17 8.88 1.59
C GLU A 24 -38.11 7.85 0.92
N LYS A 25 -39.40 7.90 1.27
CA LYS A 25 -40.45 7.23 0.49
C LYS A 25 -41.65 8.15 0.34
N SER A 26 -41.60 8.98 -0.70
CA SER A 26 -42.77 9.31 -1.49
C SER A 26 -42.34 9.69 -2.91
N GLY A 27 -42.82 8.94 -3.90
CA GLY A 27 -42.79 9.37 -5.30
C GLY A 27 -41.92 8.55 -6.26
N SER A 28 -42.60 7.90 -7.21
CA SER A 28 -42.14 7.46 -8.54
C SER A 28 -41.49 6.08 -8.72
N VAL A 29 -42.32 5.21 -9.31
CA VAL A 29 -42.08 4.21 -10.37
C VAL A 29 -40.70 3.54 -10.44
N SER A 30 -40.75 2.24 -10.17
CA SER A 30 -39.68 1.26 -10.15
C SER A 30 -38.99 1.08 -11.51
N GLY A 31 -37.77 1.58 -11.58
CA GLY A 31 -36.73 1.14 -12.51
C GLY A 31 -35.38 1.19 -11.79
N LYS A 32 -35.21 0.38 -10.74
CA LYS A 32 -33.93 0.27 -10.03
C LYS A 32 -32.91 -0.35 -10.97
N GLN A 33 -32.21 0.48 -11.75
CA GLN A 33 -30.93 0.10 -12.35
C GLN A 33 -30.08 -0.38 -11.18
N ARG A 34 -29.77 -1.68 -11.16
CA ARG A 34 -28.81 -2.23 -10.21
C ARG A 34 -27.51 -1.46 -10.46
N ALA A 35 -27.12 -0.63 -9.51
CA ALA A 35 -25.84 0.03 -9.57
C ALA A 35 -24.77 -1.06 -9.57
N ASP A 36 -23.80 -0.96 -10.48
CA ASP A 36 -22.69 -1.89 -10.54
C ASP A 36 -21.91 -1.83 -9.22
N GLU A 37 -21.82 -2.96 -8.52
CA GLU A 37 -21.09 -3.09 -7.27
C GLU A 37 -19.69 -3.64 -7.57
N VAL A 38 -18.65 -2.85 -7.24
CA VAL A 38 -17.25 -3.26 -7.42
C VAL A 38 -16.72 -3.82 -6.11
N THR A 39 -16.43 -5.12 -6.07
CA THR A 39 -15.75 -5.76 -4.94
C THR A 39 -14.26 -5.93 -5.25
N ILE A 40 -13.40 -5.19 -4.57
CA ILE A 40 -11.95 -5.29 -4.72
C ILE A 40 -11.41 -6.36 -3.76
N SER A 41 -10.56 -7.26 -4.25
CA SER A 41 -9.90 -8.25 -3.39
C SER A 41 -8.92 -7.59 -2.41
N ARG A 42 -8.69 -8.21 -1.25
CA ARG A 42 -7.73 -7.70 -0.26
C ARG A 42 -6.30 -7.59 -0.84
N GLU A 43 -5.94 -8.52 -1.73
CA GLU A 43 -4.64 -8.53 -2.42
C GLU A 43 -4.50 -7.38 -3.44
N ALA A 44 -5.57 -7.03 -4.13
CA ALA A 44 -5.57 -5.89 -5.04
C ALA A 44 -5.39 -4.57 -4.27
N LEU A 45 -6.02 -4.44 -3.08
CA LEU A 45 -5.82 -3.28 -2.20
C LEU A 45 -4.39 -3.20 -1.67
N SER A 46 -3.77 -4.31 -1.25
CA SER A 46 -2.38 -4.30 -0.79
C SER A 46 -1.42 -3.93 -1.93
N THR A 47 -1.65 -4.46 -3.14
CA THR A 47 -0.84 -4.13 -4.32
C THR A 47 -0.99 -2.66 -4.69
N GLN A 48 -2.20 -2.11 -4.64
CA GLN A 48 -2.44 -0.69 -4.87
C GLN A 48 -1.70 0.18 -3.86
N GLN A 49 -1.69 -0.22 -2.59
CA GLN A 49 -0.99 0.50 -1.53
C GLN A 49 0.53 0.47 -1.76
N VAL A 50 1.10 -0.68 -2.11
CA VAL A 50 2.54 -0.80 -2.44
C VAL A 50 2.91 0.05 -3.66
N ARG A 51 2.06 0.07 -4.70
CA ARG A 51 2.28 0.92 -5.89
C ARG A 51 2.29 2.41 -5.55
N LYS A 52 1.39 2.86 -4.68
CA LYS A 52 1.38 4.26 -4.20
C LYS A 52 2.68 4.61 -3.50
N TYR A 53 3.13 3.77 -2.58
CA TYR A 53 4.40 3.98 -1.89
C TYR A 53 5.59 3.97 -2.84
N MET A 54 5.61 3.10 -3.87
CA MET A 54 6.66 3.10 -4.88
C MET A 54 6.74 4.42 -5.67
N GLN A 55 5.60 5.07 -5.92
CA GLN A 55 5.56 6.35 -6.65
C GLN A 55 6.05 7.54 -5.80
N GLU A 56 5.93 7.43 -4.47
CA GLU A 56 6.41 8.46 -3.54
C GLU A 56 7.93 8.36 -3.29
N ILE A 57 8.56 7.24 -3.66
CA ILE A 57 10.01 7.07 -3.52
C ILE A 57 10.71 7.94 -4.58
N PRO A 58 11.63 8.82 -4.18
CA PRO A 58 12.37 9.64 -5.12
C PRO A 58 13.30 8.77 -5.97
N ASP A 59 13.43 9.14 -7.25
CA ASP A 59 14.34 8.48 -8.21
C ASP A 59 15.79 8.42 -7.69
N VAL A 60 16.21 9.47 -6.96
CA VAL A 60 17.55 9.56 -6.37
C VAL A 60 17.47 9.68 -4.85
N ARG A 61 18.09 8.72 -4.17
CA ARG A 61 18.26 8.73 -2.70
C ARG A 61 19.47 9.56 -2.30
N ILE A 62 19.31 10.88 -2.27
CA ILE A 62 20.38 11.86 -2.03
C ILE A 62 21.18 11.56 -0.75
N GLU A 63 20.50 11.19 0.34
CA GLU A 63 21.11 10.77 1.62
C GLU A 63 22.18 9.68 1.42
N ARG A 64 21.82 8.61 0.70
CA ARG A 64 22.71 7.46 0.42
C ARG A 64 23.87 7.85 -0.50
N VAL A 65 23.62 8.73 -1.47
CA VAL A 65 24.68 9.21 -2.36
C VAL A 65 25.72 10.00 -1.57
N ARG A 66 25.29 10.91 -0.68
CA ARG A 66 26.19 11.71 0.16
C ARG A 66 27.01 10.84 1.11
N ASP A 67 26.39 9.86 1.76
CA ASP A 67 27.10 8.91 2.64
C ASP A 67 28.21 8.16 1.89
N LEU A 68 27.87 7.60 0.71
CA LEU A 68 28.83 6.88 -0.12
C LEU A 68 29.96 7.80 -0.59
N GLN A 69 29.65 9.02 -1.02
CA GLN A 69 30.66 10.01 -1.40
C GLN A 69 31.62 10.33 -0.26
N ALA A 70 31.10 10.51 0.97
CA ALA A 70 31.92 10.79 2.14
C ALA A 70 32.86 9.60 2.48
N ARG A 71 32.35 8.37 2.40
CA ARG A 71 33.15 7.13 2.61
C ARG A 71 34.24 6.97 1.56
N ILE A 72 33.95 7.32 0.30
CA ILE A 72 34.95 7.28 -0.78
C ILE A 72 36.04 8.34 -0.54
N GLN A 73 35.66 9.58 -0.19
CA GLN A 73 36.61 10.66 0.07
C GLN A 73 37.50 10.40 1.29
N SER A 74 36.95 9.77 2.33
CA SER A 74 37.70 9.38 3.53
C SER A 74 38.52 8.10 3.37
N GLY A 75 38.43 7.42 2.21
CA GLY A 75 39.13 6.17 1.95
C GLY A 75 38.60 4.97 2.75
N THR A 76 37.44 5.10 3.41
CA THR A 76 36.80 4.02 4.19
C THR A 76 35.74 3.27 3.38
N TYR A 77 35.64 3.53 2.09
CA TYR A 77 34.83 2.75 1.18
C TYR A 77 35.60 1.50 0.75
N ASP A 78 35.37 0.42 1.51
CA ASP A 78 35.93 -0.90 1.21
C ASP A 78 34.81 -1.82 0.71
N VAL A 79 35.05 -2.47 -0.42
CA VAL A 79 34.14 -3.44 -1.06
C VAL A 79 34.97 -4.63 -1.46
N SER A 80 34.51 -5.83 -1.08
CA SER A 80 35.25 -7.04 -1.37
C SER A 80 35.22 -7.38 -2.86
N GLY A 81 36.25 -8.09 -3.33
CA GLY A 81 36.25 -8.61 -4.71
C GLY A 81 35.10 -9.59 -4.98
N GLU A 82 34.64 -10.31 -3.95
CA GLU A 82 33.49 -11.21 -4.01
C GLU A 82 32.19 -10.43 -4.28
N ASP A 83 31.94 -9.34 -3.54
CA ASP A 83 30.77 -8.49 -3.73
C ASP A 83 30.72 -7.93 -5.17
N ILE A 84 31.89 -7.56 -5.71
CA ILE A 84 32.01 -7.07 -7.10
C ILE A 84 31.66 -8.19 -8.09
N ALA A 85 32.25 -9.38 -7.90
CA ALA A 85 32.01 -10.52 -8.78
C ALA A 85 30.54 -10.96 -8.77
N GLU A 86 29.90 -10.98 -7.60
CA GLU A 86 28.48 -11.27 -7.45
C GLU A 86 27.61 -10.32 -8.29
N LYS A 87 27.90 -9.01 -8.25
CA LYS A 87 27.15 -8.02 -9.04
C LYS A 87 27.39 -8.15 -10.54
N ILE A 88 28.61 -8.44 -10.97
CA ILE A 88 28.93 -8.66 -12.39
C ILE A 88 28.17 -9.87 -12.93
N ILE A 89 28.25 -11.00 -12.24
CA ILE A 89 27.59 -12.26 -12.66
C ILE A 89 26.08 -12.09 -12.61
N GLY A 90 25.54 -11.56 -11.50
CA GLY A 90 24.11 -11.32 -11.34
C GLY A 90 23.55 -10.42 -12.44
N ARG A 91 24.27 -9.36 -12.82
CA ARG A 91 23.86 -8.49 -13.92
C ARG A 91 23.88 -9.20 -15.27
N SER A 92 24.94 -9.97 -15.55
CA SER A 92 25.07 -10.72 -16.81
C SER A 92 23.95 -11.74 -17.02
N ILE A 93 23.46 -12.36 -15.94
CA ILE A 93 22.31 -13.28 -16.00
C ILE A 93 21.03 -12.53 -16.36
N VAL A 94 20.75 -11.40 -15.70
CA VAL A 94 19.56 -10.59 -15.99
C VAL A 94 19.56 -10.11 -17.45
N ASP A 95 20.69 -9.60 -17.94
CA ASP A 95 20.81 -9.10 -19.31
C ASP A 95 20.62 -10.18 -20.39
N ARG A 96 20.74 -11.47 -20.04
CA ARG A 96 20.47 -12.59 -20.97
C ARG A 96 19.00 -13.02 -20.97
N ILE A 97 18.29 -12.79 -19.88
CA ILE A 97 16.91 -13.25 -19.69
C ILE A 97 15.91 -12.19 -20.20
N VAL A 98 16.28 -10.91 -20.14
CA VAL A 98 15.49 -9.78 -20.63
C VAL A 98 15.60 -9.64 -22.14
#